data_AF-A0A8J2S1Y0-F1
#
_entry.id   AF-A0A8J2S1Y0-F1
#
_cell.length_a   1.000
_cell.length_b   1.000
_cell.length_c   1.000
_cell.angle_alpha   90.00
_cell.angle_beta   90.00
_cell.angle_gamma   90.00
#
_symmetry.space_group_name_H-M   'P 1'
#
loop_
_entity.id
_entity.type
_entity.pdbx_description
1 polymer ?
#
loop_
_entity_poly.entity_id
_entity_poly.type
_entity_poly.pdbx_seq_one_letter_code
_entity_poly.pdbx_strand_id
1 'polypeptide(L)'
;MRFSSIKNRNKNSISSYKTTTYDAGVISLQKLLVLEKAVGQDTRSIYLIRSNPDEPEMYELQCQNPREKRVYIDIIGAAVALRNVFLPEIKRLEELRNLQDRLSKEKAEWAVQEEHISEQRKQLLKLQKQFRIENTDIQQ
;
A
#
# COMPACT_ATOMS: atom_id res chain seq x y z
N MET A 1 -7.87 -25.29 11.89
CA MET A 1 -8.89 -24.55 11.14
C MET A 1 -8.91 -25.05 9.71
N ARG A 2 -10.06 -25.12 9.06
CA ARG A 2 -10.16 -25.47 7.64
C ARG A 2 -10.72 -24.29 6.87
N PHE A 3 -10.04 -23.92 5.80
CA PHE A 3 -10.44 -22.88 4.88
C PHE A 3 -10.84 -23.51 3.56
N SER A 4 -11.94 -23.03 3.00
CA SER A 4 -12.38 -23.43 1.67
C SER A 4 -12.83 -22.22 0.89
N SER A 5 -12.28 -22.08 -0.32
CA SER A 5 -12.78 -21.10 -1.28
C SER A 5 -14.07 -21.62 -1.89
N ILE A 6 -15.06 -20.73 -1.97
CA ILE A 6 -16.35 -20.99 -2.58
C ILE A 6 -16.41 -20.19 -3.89
N LYS A 7 -16.32 -20.87 -5.02
CA LYS A 7 -16.47 -20.25 -6.35
C LYS A 7 -17.92 -20.29 -6.80
N ASN A 8 -18.46 -19.16 -7.23
CA ASN A 8 -19.78 -19.07 -7.84
C ASN A 8 -19.73 -19.68 -9.26
N ARG A 9 -20.69 -20.57 -9.57
CA ARG A 9 -20.79 -21.24 -10.87
C ARG A 9 -21.82 -20.62 -11.81
N ASN A 10 -22.67 -19.69 -11.39
CA ASN A 10 -23.64 -19.07 -12.30
C ASN A 10 -24.22 -17.75 -11.75
N LYS A 11 -24.35 -16.73 -12.60
CA LYS A 11 -24.84 -15.40 -12.17
C LYS A 11 -26.35 -15.33 -11.90
N ASN A 12 -27.15 -16.38 -12.16
CA ASN A 12 -28.62 -16.29 -12.15
C ASN A 12 -29.40 -17.45 -11.48
N SER A 13 -28.81 -18.27 -10.60
CA SER A 13 -29.60 -19.26 -9.85
C SER A 13 -29.03 -19.54 -8.47
N ILE A 14 -29.93 -19.63 -7.49
CA ILE A 14 -29.66 -19.81 -6.05
C ILE A 14 -28.66 -20.97 -5.88
N SER A 15 -27.45 -20.57 -5.52
CA SER A 15 -26.21 -21.27 -5.78
C SER A 15 -26.05 -22.55 -4.96
N SER A 16 -25.79 -23.67 -5.64
CA SER A 16 -25.07 -24.78 -5.03
C SER A 16 -23.57 -24.49 -5.12
N TYR A 17 -22.94 -24.32 -3.96
CA TYR A 17 -21.53 -23.98 -3.82
C TYR A 17 -20.71 -25.25 -3.63
N LYS A 18 -19.60 -25.43 -4.37
CA LYS A 18 -18.64 -26.52 -4.12
C LYS A 18 -17.46 -26.00 -3.31
N THR A 19 -17.21 -26.63 -2.16
CA THR A 19 -16.02 -26.47 -1.33
C THR A 19 -14.82 -27.06 -2.07
N THR A 20 -13.96 -26.21 -2.62
CA THR A 20 -12.63 -26.63 -3.09
C THR A 20 -11.62 -26.42 -1.96
N THR A 21 -11.03 -27.52 -1.50
CA THR A 21 -9.96 -27.52 -0.50
C THR A 21 -8.59 -27.34 -1.17
N TYR A 22 -8.17 -26.10 -1.44
CA TYR A 22 -6.76 -25.78 -1.70
C TYR A 22 -6.39 -24.39 -1.14
N ASP A 23 -5.30 -24.33 -0.37
CA ASP A 23 -4.33 -23.26 -0.10
C ASP A 23 -4.77 -21.78 -0.06
N ALA A 24 -5.79 -21.45 0.72
CA ALA A 24 -6.01 -20.05 1.11
C ALA A 24 -5.02 -19.65 2.23
N GLY A 25 -3.74 -19.42 1.88
CA GLY A 25 -2.70 -19.02 2.84
C GLY A 25 -2.83 -17.59 3.35
N VAL A 26 -3.45 -16.68 2.57
CA VAL A 26 -3.60 -15.25 2.91
C VAL A 26 -4.89 -14.69 2.31
N ILE A 27 -5.67 -13.94 3.10
CA ILE A 27 -6.85 -13.19 2.66
C ILE A 27 -6.64 -11.71 2.98
N SER A 28 -6.78 -10.84 1.98
CA SER A 28 -6.73 -9.39 2.20
C SER A 28 -7.94 -8.93 3.02
N LEU A 29 -7.71 -8.09 4.03
CA LEU A 29 -8.77 -7.44 4.82
C LEU A 29 -9.48 -6.30 4.05
N GLN A 30 -9.07 -6.03 2.80
CA GLN A 30 -9.69 -5.01 1.97
C GLN A 30 -11.13 -5.34 1.62
N LYS A 31 -12.06 -4.46 2.01
CA LYS A 31 -13.50 -4.62 1.74
C LYS A 31 -13.99 -6.01 2.18
N LEU A 32 -13.45 -6.53 3.28
CA LEU A 32 -13.81 -7.83 3.81
C LEU A 32 -15.01 -7.70 4.74
N LEU A 33 -16.04 -8.51 4.49
CA LEU A 33 -17.21 -8.66 5.34
C LEU A 33 -17.10 -9.99 6.08
N VAL A 34 -17.37 -9.96 7.38
CA VAL A 34 -17.32 -11.12 8.27
C VAL A 34 -18.73 -11.40 8.74
N LEU A 35 -19.29 -12.55 8.37
CA LEU A 35 -20.67 -12.89 8.64
C LEU A 35 -20.78 -14.26 9.30
N GLU A 36 -21.68 -14.37 10.28
CA GLU A 36 -22.08 -15.65 10.86
C GLU A 36 -22.94 -16.44 9.86
N LYS A 37 -22.64 -17.74 9.69
CA LYS A 37 -23.52 -18.64 8.94
C LYS A 37 -24.80 -18.90 9.75
N ALA A 38 -25.96 -18.63 9.15
CA ALA A 38 -27.26 -18.71 9.80
C ALA A 38 -27.57 -20.12 10.36
N VAL A 39 -28.43 -20.14 11.38
CA VAL A 39 -28.85 -21.33 12.15
C VAL A 39 -29.46 -22.39 11.24
N GLY A 40 -28.92 -23.61 11.28
CA GLY A 40 -29.50 -24.79 10.62
C GLY A 40 -28.47 -25.75 10.04
N GLN A 41 -27.36 -25.24 9.50
CA GLN A 41 -26.27 -26.07 8.96
C GLN A 41 -24.91 -25.50 9.41
N ASP A 42 -24.26 -26.20 10.35
CA ASP A 42 -22.95 -25.89 10.95
C ASP A 42 -22.84 -24.56 11.72
N THR A 43 -23.14 -24.61 13.02
CA THR A 43 -22.99 -23.50 13.99
C THR A 43 -21.55 -23.03 14.22
N ARG A 44 -20.56 -23.63 13.54
CA ARG A 44 -19.13 -23.39 13.69
C ARG A 44 -18.51 -22.64 12.49
N SER A 45 -19.26 -22.41 11.43
CA SER A 45 -18.72 -21.77 10.22
C SER A 45 -18.92 -20.25 10.22
N ILE A 46 -17.96 -19.54 9.64
CA ILE A 46 -17.97 -18.10 9.37
C ILE A 46 -17.82 -17.91 7.87
N TYR A 47 -18.58 -16.98 7.29
CA TYR A 47 -18.36 -16.52 5.93
C TYR A 47 -17.48 -15.28 5.93
N LEU A 48 -16.44 -15.32 5.10
CA LEU A 48 -15.59 -14.19 4.78
C LEU A 48 -15.87 -13.80 3.33
N ILE A 49 -16.41 -12.60 3.11
CA ILE A 49 -16.82 -12.14 1.79
C ILE A 49 -16.00 -10.91 1.44
N ARG A 50 -15.18 -10.99 0.38
CA ARG A 50 -14.55 -9.81 -0.20
C ARG A 50 -15.57 -9.14 -1.10
N SER A 51 -16.07 -7.98 -0.69
CA SER A 51 -17.12 -7.24 -1.40
C SER A 51 -16.56 -6.36 -2.53
N ASN A 52 -15.51 -6.80 -3.23
CA ASN A 52 -14.96 -6.06 -4.36
C ASN A 52 -15.90 -6.26 -5.57
N PRO A 53 -16.47 -5.20 -6.18
CA PRO A 53 -17.44 -5.35 -7.26
C PRO A 53 -16.85 -6.03 -8.50
N ASP A 54 -15.57 -5.81 -8.79
CA ASP A 54 -14.89 -6.37 -9.96
C ASP A 54 -14.50 -7.85 -9.76
N GLU A 55 -14.26 -8.24 -8.52
CA GLU A 55 -13.80 -9.60 -8.16
C GLU A 55 -14.37 -10.00 -6.79
N PRO A 56 -15.65 -10.37 -6.72
CA PRO A 56 -16.26 -10.82 -5.47
C PRO A 56 -15.76 -12.23 -5.13
N GLU A 57 -15.28 -12.40 -3.91
CA GLU A 57 -14.78 -13.68 -3.40
C GLU A 57 -15.50 -14.06 -2.10
N MET A 58 -15.80 -15.35 -1.93
CA MET A 58 -16.40 -15.89 -0.72
C MET A 58 -15.58 -17.07 -0.21
N TYR A 59 -15.30 -17.05 1.09
CA TYR A 59 -14.61 -18.12 1.80
C TYR A 59 -15.46 -18.60 2.96
N GLU A 60 -15.39 -19.89 3.23
CA GLU A 60 -15.91 -20.47 4.46
C GLU A 60 -14.75 -20.85 5.38
N LEU A 61 -14.80 -20.33 6.60
CA LEU A 61 -13.91 -20.66 7.69
C LEU A 61 -14.65 -21.55 8.68
N GLN A 62 -14.20 -22.81 8.78
CA GLN A 62 -14.74 -23.75 9.76
C GLN A 62 -13.94 -23.67 11.07
N CYS A 63 -14.58 -23.22 12.15
CA CYS A 63 -14.02 -23.20 13.49
C CYS A 63 -14.02 -24.60 14.11
N GLN A 64 -13.12 -24.86 15.07
CA GLN A 64 -13.09 -26.17 15.73
C GLN A 64 -14.32 -26.34 16.64
N ASN A 65 -14.70 -25.27 17.34
CA ASN A 65 -15.85 -25.25 18.24
C ASN A 65 -16.69 -23.95 18.09
N PRO A 66 -17.95 -23.93 18.58
CA PRO A 66 -18.83 -22.75 18.45
C PRO A 66 -18.39 -21.52 19.25
N ARG A 67 -17.58 -21.70 20.32
CA ARG A 67 -17.08 -20.58 21.13
C ARG A 67 -16.04 -19.77 20.37
N GLU A 68 -15.12 -20.45 19.69
CA GLU A 68 -14.12 -19.85 18.79
C GLU A 68 -14.75 -18.98 17.72
N LYS A 69 -15.92 -19.37 17.20
CA LYS A 69 -16.61 -18.60 16.16
C LYS A 69 -16.76 -17.12 16.53
N ARG A 70 -17.23 -16.84 17.75
CA ARG A 70 -17.41 -15.46 18.24
C ARG A 70 -16.07 -14.73 18.31
N VAL A 71 -15.07 -15.40 18.88
CA VAL A 71 -13.70 -14.87 19.00
C VAL A 71 -13.14 -14.49 17.62
N TYR A 72 -13.31 -15.32 16.60
CA TYR A 72 -12.84 -15.00 15.25
C TYR A 72 -13.64 -13.88 14.59
N ILE A 73 -14.96 -13.84 14.75
CA ILE A 73 -15.77 -12.73 14.25
C ILE A 73 -15.29 -11.40 14.86
N ASP A 74 -15.09 -11.37 16.17
CA ASP A 74 -14.66 -10.18 16.90
C ASP A 74 -13.25 -9.75 16.50
N ILE A 75 -12.29 -10.68 16.48
CA ILE A 75 -10.89 -10.38 16.13
C ILE A 75 -10.76 -9.93 14.67
N ILE A 76 -11.38 -10.65 13.74
CA ILE A 76 -11.29 -10.30 12.31
C ILE A 76 -12.04 -8.99 12.05
N GLY A 77 -13.22 -8.80 12.67
CA GLY A 77 -13.98 -7.55 12.60
C GLY A 77 -13.19 -6.36 13.13
N ALA A 78 -12.54 -6.51 14.29
CA ALA A 78 -11.66 -5.48 14.85
C ALA A 78 -10.47 -5.18 13.93
N ALA A 79 -9.82 -6.20 13.37
CA ALA A 79 -8.71 -6.00 12.43
C ALA A 79 -9.16 -5.25 11.15
N VAL A 80 -10.33 -5.58 10.59
CA VAL A 80 -10.92 -4.86 9.45
C VAL A 80 -11.22 -3.41 9.82
N ALA A 81 -11.81 -3.16 10.99
CA ALA A 81 -12.12 -1.82 11.47
C ALA A 81 -10.85 -0.98 11.68
N LEU A 82 -9.85 -1.52 12.38
CA LEU A 82 -8.56 -0.87 12.61
C LEU A 82 -7.90 -0.51 11.27
N ARG A 83 -7.86 -1.43 10.31
CA ARG A 83 -7.34 -1.14 8.96
C ARG A 83 -8.08 0.03 8.33
N ASN A 84 -9.41 0.07 8.39
CA ASN A 84 -10.16 1.15 7.76
C ASN A 84 -9.93 2.51 8.42
N VAL A 85 -9.63 2.53 9.73
CA VAL A 85 -9.28 3.74 10.48
C VAL A 85 -7.85 4.19 10.19
N PHE A 86 -6.87 3.28 10.21
CA PHE A 86 -5.45 3.64 10.13
C PHE A 86 -4.89 3.72 8.70
N LEU A 87 -5.44 2.96 7.74
CA LEU A 87 -4.91 2.91 6.38
C LEU A 87 -4.85 4.28 5.67
N PRO A 88 -5.84 5.19 5.81
CA PRO A 88 -5.74 6.52 5.21
C PRO A 88 -4.53 7.30 5.71
N GLU A 89 -4.24 7.21 7.01
CA GLU A 89 -3.12 7.92 7.62
C GLU A 89 -1.78 7.29 7.21
N ILE A 90 -1.69 5.96 7.23
CA ILE A 90 -0.49 5.24 6.76
C ILE A 90 -0.15 5.64 5.32
N LYS A 91 -1.16 5.71 4.42
CA LYS A 91 -0.95 6.13 3.03
C LYS A 91 -0.44 7.57 2.92
N ARG A 92 -1.01 8.50 3.70
CA ARG A 92 -0.56 9.90 3.73
C ARG A 92 0.90 10.02 4.18
N LEU A 93 1.28 9.28 5.23
CA LEU A 93 2.65 9.29 5.74
C LEU A 93 3.64 8.73 4.70
N GLU A 94 3.24 7.70 3.96
CA GLU A 94 4.04 7.15 2.86
C GLU A 94 4.22 8.17 1.71
N GLU A 95 3.17 8.91 1.35
CA GLU A 95 3.26 10.01 0.38
C GLU A 95 4.20 11.12 0.85
N LEU A 96 4.10 11.54 2.12
CA LEU A 96 4.98 12.56 2.71
C LEU A 96 6.44 12.12 2.70
N ARG A 97 6.71 10.86 3.04
CA ARG A 97 8.05 10.30 2.96
C ARG A 97 8.60 10.36 1.53
N ASN A 98 7.79 9.96 0.55
CA ASN A 98 8.20 10.01 -0.86
C ASN A 98 8.52 11.45 -1.31
N LEU A 99 7.77 12.44 -0.84
CA LEU A 99 8.05 13.85 -1.11
C LEU A 99 9.35 14.32 -0.44
N GLN A 100 9.58 13.91 0.80
CA GLN A 100 10.81 14.23 1.53
C GLN A 100 12.05 13.64 0.83
N ASP A 101 11.96 12.39 0.35
CA ASP A 101 13.04 11.73 -0.37
C ASP A 101 13.36 12.48 -1.68
N ARG A 102 12.32 12.92 -2.41
CA ARG A 102 12.49 13.74 -3.62
C ARG A 102 13.16 15.08 -3.33
N LEU A 103 12.69 15.82 -2.33
CA LEU A 103 13.27 17.11 -1.95
C LEU A 103 14.72 16.97 -1.49
N SER A 104 15.05 15.87 -0.80
CA SER A 104 16.41 15.60 -0.35
C SER A 104 17.35 15.35 -1.54
N LYS A 105 16.87 14.62 -2.55
CA LYS A 105 17.60 14.41 -3.80
C LYS A 105 17.82 15.71 -4.56
N GLU A 106 16.77 16.50 -4.78
CA GLU A 106 16.87 17.79 -5.47
C GLU A 106 17.83 18.75 -4.74
N LYS A 107 17.76 18.81 -3.40
CA LYS A 107 18.73 19.60 -2.61
C LYS A 107 20.18 19.17 -2.83
N ALA A 108 20.44 17.87 -2.92
CA ALA A 108 21.78 17.36 -3.19
C ALA A 108 22.26 17.74 -4.60
N GLU A 109 21.39 17.63 -5.60
CA GLU A 109 21.69 18.06 -6.98
C GLU A 109 21.98 19.56 -7.05
N TRP A 110 21.18 20.38 -6.36
CA TRP A 110 21.37 21.82 -6.30
C TRP A 110 22.68 22.21 -5.61
N ALA A 111 23.07 21.52 -4.54
CA ALA A 111 24.33 21.78 -3.85
C ALA A 111 25.55 21.55 -4.76
N VAL A 112 25.53 20.47 -5.55
CA VAL A 112 26.57 20.19 -6.56
C VAL A 112 26.57 21.26 -7.64
N GLN A 113 25.39 21.68 -8.10
CA GLN A 113 25.28 22.73 -9.12
C GLN A 113 25.77 24.08 -8.61
N GLU A 114 25.48 24.43 -7.36
CA GLU A 114 25.95 25.66 -6.72
C GLU A 114 27.47 25.71 -6.62
N GLU A 115 28.10 24.60 -6.23
CA GLU A 115 29.56 24.46 -6.22
C GLU A 115 30.14 24.66 -7.62
N HIS A 116 29.58 24.00 -8.63
CA HIS A 116 30.02 24.14 -10.02
C HIS A 116 29.91 25.59 -10.54
N ILE A 117 28.79 26.26 -10.27
CA ILE A 117 28.59 27.67 -10.63
C ILE A 117 29.59 28.58 -9.91
N SER A 118 29.87 28.31 -8.64
CA SER A 118 30.87 29.04 -7.84
C SER A 118 32.26 28.93 -8.45
N GLU A 119 32.65 27.74 -8.91
CA GLU A 119 33.92 27.52 -9.60
C GLU A 119 34.00 28.27 -10.93
N GLN A 120 32.96 28.20 -11.76
CA GLN A 120 32.89 28.93 -13.02
C GLN A 120 33.03 30.44 -12.81
N ARG A 121 32.35 31.01 -11.80
CA ARG A 121 32.48 32.43 -11.43
C ARG A 121 33.91 32.80 -11.03
N LYS A 122 34.60 31.94 -10.26
CA LYS A 122 36.02 32.15 -9.90
C LYS A 122 36.92 32.14 -11.13
N GLN A 123 36.71 31.23 -12.08
CA GLN A 123 37.48 31.17 -13.32
C GLN A 123 37.27 32.40 -14.19
N LEU A 124 36.02 32.81 -14.39
CA LEU A 124 35.68 34.03 -15.14
C LEU A 124 36.33 35.28 -14.54
N LEU A 125 36.33 35.39 -13.21
CA LEU A 125 36.97 36.51 -12.52
C LEU A 125 38.49 36.54 -12.77
N LYS A 126 39.15 35.38 -12.83
CA LYS A 126 40.58 35.29 -13.15
C LYS A 126 40.85 35.76 -14.58
N LEU A 127 40.07 35.28 -15.55
CA LEU A 127 40.18 35.69 -16.95
C LEU A 127 39.96 37.19 -17.13
N GLN A 128 38.91 37.75 -16.50
CA GLN A 128 38.63 39.18 -16.58
C GLN A 128 39.78 40.04 -16.04
N LYS A 129 40.43 39.60 -14.95
CA LYS A 129 41.63 40.27 -14.41
C LYS A 129 42.79 40.23 -15.41
N GLN A 130 43.00 39.09 -16.05
CA GLN A 130 44.08 38.90 -17.01
C GLN A 130 43.88 39.76 -18.26
N PHE A 131 42.67 39.75 -18.84
CA PHE A 131 42.31 40.65 -19.94
C PHE A 131 42.48 42.13 -19.57
N ARG A 132 42.21 42.52 -18.32
CA ARG A 132 42.40 43.90 -17.88
C ARG A 132 43.87 44.31 -17.89
N ILE A 133 44.75 43.42 -17.45
CA ILE A 133 46.20 43.64 -17.45
C ILE A 133 46.71 43.72 -18.89
N GLU A 134 46.34 42.77 -19.73
CA GLU A 134 46.77 42.74 -21.15
C GLU A 134 46.31 44.01 -21.89
N ASN A 135 45.07 44.46 -21.68
CA ASN A 135 44.59 45.70 -22.29
C ASN A 135 45.31 46.96 -21.77
N THR A 136 45.74 46.99 -20.50
CA THR A 136 46.57 48.10 -19.99
C THR A 136 47.97 48.09 -20.57
N ASP A 137 48.55 46.90 -20.81
CA ASP A 137 49.88 46.76 -21.38
C ASP A 137 49.91 47.17 -22.86
N ILE A 138 48.84 46.91 -23.62
CA ILE A 138 48.74 47.28 -25.05
C ILE A 138 48.62 48.80 -25.26
N GLN A 139 48.12 49.54 -24.27
CA GLN A 139 47.90 50.99 -24.34
C GLN A 139 49.14 51.81 -23.96
N GLN A 140 50.24 51.18 -23.53
CA GLN A 140 51.53 51.81 -23.21
C GLN A 140 52.53 51.70 -24.37
#